data_AF-A0A381XRX9-F1
#
_entry.id   AF-A0A381XRX9-F1
#
_cell.length_a   1.000
_cell.length_b   1.000
_cell.length_c   1.000
_cell.angle_alpha   90.00
_cell.angle_beta   90.00
_cell.angle_gamma   90.00
#
_symmetry.space_group_name_H-M   'P 1'
#
loop_
_entity.id
_entity.type
_entity.pdbx_description
1 polymer ?
#
loop_
_entity_poly.entity_id
_entity_poly.type
_entity_poly.pdbx_seq_one_letter_code
_entity_poly.pdbx_strand_id
1 'polypeptide(L)'
;MKKILIANRGEIACRIIECCKKLNILTIAVYSDADKNSKHVRLADEKIHIGPSKAKDSYLSSEKILNAALDSKADAIHPGYGFLAENDQFARKIINSGIIWIGPKPETIVSMGNKDLARELAIKSDLPICPGVKNNEINTEDLEKKCNDIGFPILIKSSAGGGGIGMQIARDYNQLVEAIEKTKNLAEKAFGNSNIFLEKFIENARHIEIQIFGFGEKEAIHFYERDCSIQRRFQKIIEESPAPNINDDIINKMYELAVNFATNQQYEGAGTIEFIYDINKEKFFFLEMNTRIQVEHPVTEVITNTDLVEMQIRFALKMDNHTFQQNDVSRKGHAMECRLYAEDPSKQFLPSPGKITKLRIPKNLKNIRLDMGVEEGDEITFYYDPMIAKVIAKGQSRKDSINKLIQFLKEIEIEGINSNINFLLAVLQNEKFFDANYNTKFIENNLNLFSQKKENTPSFRVNEEATKKLRQERISNTSQTVSGTNKENKFSVKNIPGKIYEQPKFLPGGDKYMLIEFGNVMDLELNFTAQNLAQAIKNNKVKGVYETAPCFASMLVHYEPEEIKFKDLKNEMKSLIDSLGPTDDI
;
A
#
# COMPACT_ATOMS: atom_id res chain seq x y z
N MET A 1 -1.09 23.95 25.59
CA MET A 1 -0.42 23.08 24.62
C MET A 1 -0.10 23.91 23.40
N LYS A 2 1.14 23.85 22.92
CA LYS A 2 1.64 24.68 21.84
C LYS A 2 2.35 23.87 20.75
N LYS A 3 2.70 22.60 20.96
CA LYS A 3 3.53 21.84 20.03
C LYS A 3 3.05 20.39 19.84
N ILE A 4 2.80 19.98 18.60
CA ILE A 4 2.44 18.62 18.22
C ILE A 4 3.57 17.99 17.41
N LEU A 5 4.00 16.79 17.80
CA LEU A 5 4.87 15.96 16.98
C LEU A 5 4.02 15.07 16.07
N ILE A 6 4.36 15.06 14.79
CA ILE A 6 3.71 14.22 13.80
C ILE A 6 4.55 12.96 13.61
N ALA A 7 4.09 11.83 14.15
CA ALA A 7 4.78 10.54 14.07
C ALA A 7 4.47 9.81 12.75
N ASN A 8 4.62 10.53 11.64
CA ASN A 8 4.34 10.04 10.29
C ASN A 8 5.14 10.83 9.23
N ARG A 9 4.89 10.55 7.95
CA ARG A 9 5.57 11.16 6.79
C ARG A 9 4.60 11.44 5.64
N GLY A 10 5.10 12.05 4.58
CA GLY A 10 4.37 12.17 3.31
C GLY A 10 3.13 13.05 3.42
N GLU A 11 2.08 12.71 2.66
CA GLU A 11 0.87 13.55 2.54
C GLU A 11 0.17 13.76 3.89
N ILE A 12 -0.01 12.71 4.69
CA ILE A 12 -0.73 12.80 5.95
C ILE A 12 0.01 13.67 6.96
N ALA A 13 1.34 13.65 6.94
CA ALA A 13 2.11 14.56 7.77
C ALA A 13 1.94 16.02 7.34
N CYS A 14 1.91 16.29 6.03
CA CYS A 14 1.60 17.62 5.51
C CYS A 14 0.18 18.06 5.93
N ARG A 15 -0.81 17.18 5.79
CA ARG A 15 -2.21 17.40 6.17
C ARG A 15 -2.39 17.78 7.64
N ILE A 16 -1.70 17.07 8.54
CA ILE A 16 -1.71 17.35 9.97
C ILE A 16 -1.00 18.69 10.27
N ILE A 17 0.14 18.95 9.64
CA ILE A 17 0.86 20.23 9.79
C ILE A 17 -0.01 21.41 9.37
N GLU A 18 -0.73 21.29 8.26
CA GLU A 18 -1.66 22.31 7.79
C GLU A 18 -2.80 22.58 8.79
N CYS A 19 -3.37 21.53 9.40
CA CYS A 19 -4.33 21.68 10.50
C CYS A 19 -3.74 22.41 11.70
N CYS A 20 -2.56 21.98 12.16
CA CYS A 20 -1.89 22.62 13.29
C CYS A 20 -1.65 24.11 13.03
N LYS A 21 -1.23 24.48 11.80
CA LYS A 21 -1.06 25.89 11.41
C LYS A 21 -2.35 26.69 11.49
N LYS A 22 -3.49 26.15 11.01
CA LYS A 22 -4.81 26.81 11.15
C LYS A 22 -5.17 27.05 12.63
N LEU A 23 -4.78 26.13 13.50
CA LEU A 23 -5.02 26.19 14.95
C LEU A 23 -3.95 26.97 15.72
N ASN A 24 -2.95 27.55 15.06
CA ASN A 24 -1.79 28.21 15.67
C ASN A 24 -1.00 27.31 16.64
N ILE A 25 -0.83 26.04 16.28
CA ILE A 25 -0.07 25.03 17.01
C ILE A 25 1.25 24.76 16.26
N LEU A 26 2.38 24.82 16.97
CA LEU A 26 3.70 24.49 16.42
C LEU A 26 3.81 23.00 16.11
N THR A 27 4.61 22.68 15.11
CA THR A 27 4.71 21.34 14.54
C THR A 27 6.13 20.82 14.56
N ILE A 28 6.28 19.54 14.91
CA ILE A 28 7.55 18.82 14.81
C ILE A 28 7.39 17.69 13.80
N ALA A 29 8.16 17.72 12.72
CA ALA A 29 8.28 16.60 11.80
C ALA A 29 9.40 15.65 12.24
N VAL A 30 9.12 14.35 12.29
CA VAL A 30 10.19 13.34 12.34
C VAL A 30 10.57 12.88 10.94
N TYR A 31 11.84 12.57 10.73
CA TYR A 31 12.33 12.13 9.43
C TYR A 31 13.45 11.10 9.50
N SER A 32 13.49 10.19 8.52
CA SER A 32 14.61 9.29 8.27
C SER A 32 15.63 9.89 7.29
N ASP A 33 16.76 9.23 7.09
CA ASP A 33 17.75 9.63 6.06
C ASP A 33 17.12 9.85 4.67
N ALA A 34 16.20 8.97 4.25
CA ALA A 34 15.50 9.08 2.96
C ALA A 34 14.54 10.28 2.88
N ASP A 35 13.98 10.71 4.01
CA ASP A 35 13.00 11.81 4.06
C ASP A 35 13.62 13.15 4.47
N LYS A 36 14.94 13.25 4.59
CA LYS A 36 15.64 14.48 5.03
C LYS A 36 15.18 15.74 4.32
N ASN A 37 14.88 15.62 3.03
CA ASN A 37 14.45 16.71 2.19
C ASN A 37 12.95 16.69 1.90
N SER A 38 12.16 15.74 2.39
CA SER A 38 10.74 15.60 2.04
C SER A 38 9.89 16.81 2.41
N LYS A 39 8.79 17.02 1.68
CA LYS A 39 7.90 18.17 1.85
C LYS A 39 7.44 18.38 3.29
N HIS A 40 7.02 17.34 4.00
CA HIS A 40 6.53 17.46 5.38
C HIS A 40 7.61 17.98 6.34
N VAL A 41 8.88 17.65 6.09
CA VAL A 41 10.03 18.14 6.87
C VAL A 41 10.29 19.62 6.62
N ARG A 42 10.09 20.10 5.39
CA ARG A 42 10.20 21.52 5.04
C ARG A 42 9.04 22.35 5.59
N LEU A 43 7.86 21.74 5.72
CA LEU A 43 6.64 22.42 6.18
C LEU A 43 6.57 22.64 7.69
N ALA A 44 7.18 21.76 8.49
CA ALA A 44 7.13 21.83 9.95
C ALA A 44 8.01 22.94 10.54
N ASP A 45 7.68 23.39 11.75
CA ASP A 45 8.43 24.42 12.47
C ASP A 45 9.75 23.87 13.03
N GLU A 46 9.72 22.62 13.50
CA GLU A 46 10.88 21.87 13.99
C GLU A 46 10.99 20.53 13.29
N LYS A 47 12.20 19.99 13.21
CA LYS A 47 12.46 18.68 12.60
C LYS A 47 13.47 17.86 13.39
N ILE A 48 13.17 16.57 13.59
CA ILE A 48 14.05 15.64 14.30
C ILE A 48 14.35 14.43 13.44
N HIS A 49 15.65 14.13 13.32
CA HIS A 49 16.12 12.93 12.65
C HIS A 49 15.92 11.70 13.55
N ILE A 50 15.26 10.67 13.02
CA ILE A 50 14.94 9.42 13.73
C ILE A 50 15.64 8.19 13.13
N GLY A 51 16.64 8.38 12.26
CA GLY A 51 17.55 7.32 11.85
C GLY A 51 17.40 6.84 10.40
N PRO A 52 17.90 5.63 10.08
CA PRO A 52 18.04 5.16 8.70
C PRO A 52 16.73 5.02 7.91
N SER A 53 16.85 4.97 6.58
CA SER A 53 15.73 4.93 5.64
C SER A 53 14.77 3.74 5.83
N LYS A 54 15.21 2.60 6.35
CA LYS A 54 14.32 1.46 6.61
C LYS A 54 13.30 1.84 7.70
N ALA A 55 12.01 1.68 7.42
CA ALA A 55 10.94 2.06 8.36
C ALA A 55 11.09 1.40 9.74
N LYS A 56 11.52 0.12 9.79
CA LYS A 56 11.80 -0.63 11.04
C LYS A 56 12.81 0.10 11.94
N ASP A 57 13.78 0.76 11.34
CA ASP A 57 14.87 1.44 12.02
C ASP A 57 14.58 2.94 12.24
N SER A 58 13.42 3.45 11.79
CA SER A 58 13.00 4.85 11.91
C SER A 58 11.52 4.98 12.32
N TYR A 59 10.59 5.10 11.36
CA TYR A 59 9.17 5.39 11.62
C TYR A 59 8.41 4.34 12.44
N LEU A 60 8.92 3.09 12.51
CA LEU A 60 8.37 2.03 13.36
C LEU A 60 9.12 1.89 14.70
N SER A 61 10.11 2.75 14.97
CA SER A 61 10.83 2.74 16.25
C SER A 61 10.12 3.62 17.28
N SER A 62 9.30 2.98 18.11
CA SER A 62 8.61 3.65 19.23
C SER A 62 9.55 4.43 20.15
N GLU A 63 10.75 3.89 20.41
CA GLU A 63 11.75 4.53 21.28
C GLU A 63 12.27 5.83 20.66
N LYS A 64 12.66 5.81 19.38
CA LYS A 64 13.19 7.01 18.72
C LYS A 64 12.15 8.12 18.60
N ILE A 65 10.90 7.76 18.33
CA ILE A 65 9.81 8.75 18.24
C ILE A 65 9.48 9.31 19.62
N LEU A 66 9.45 8.49 20.67
CA LEU A 66 9.25 8.97 22.04
C LEU A 66 10.39 9.90 22.48
N ASN A 67 11.65 9.53 22.23
CA ASN A 67 12.80 10.37 22.53
C ASN A 67 12.73 11.70 21.78
N ALA A 68 12.39 11.68 20.48
CA ALA A 68 12.17 12.89 19.70
C ALA A 68 11.09 13.79 20.31
N ALA A 69 9.99 13.22 20.79
CA ALA A 69 8.90 13.96 21.43
C ALA A 69 9.34 14.59 22.77
N LEU A 70 10.11 13.85 23.58
CA LEU A 70 10.65 14.34 24.85
C LEU A 70 11.67 15.46 24.64
N ASP A 71 12.63 15.27 23.72
CA ASP A 71 13.70 16.23 23.44
C ASP A 71 13.14 17.56 22.89
N SER A 72 12.13 17.48 22.03
CA SER A 72 11.42 18.66 21.48
C SER A 72 10.38 19.25 22.42
N LYS A 73 10.10 18.59 23.55
CA LYS A 73 9.04 18.95 24.50
C LYS A 73 7.67 19.06 23.80
N ALA A 74 7.33 18.06 22.99
CA ALA A 74 6.02 17.96 22.36
C ALA A 74 4.93 17.78 23.43
N ASP A 75 3.82 18.51 23.29
CA ASP A 75 2.65 18.36 24.16
C ASP A 75 1.79 17.15 23.75
N ALA A 76 1.78 16.83 22.46
CA ALA A 76 0.99 15.73 21.90
C ALA A 76 1.68 15.08 20.70
N ILE A 77 1.28 13.85 20.39
CA ILE A 77 1.67 13.11 19.18
C ILE A 77 0.45 12.77 18.36
N HIS A 78 0.48 13.15 17.08
CA HIS A 78 -0.46 12.67 16.09
C HIS A 78 0.21 11.58 15.23
N PRO A 79 -0.32 10.34 15.20
CA PRO A 79 0.32 9.25 14.48
C PRO A 79 -0.08 9.16 13.00
N GLY A 80 -1.00 10.00 12.50
CA GLY A 80 -1.60 9.85 11.17
C GLY A 80 -2.24 8.47 10.98
N TYR A 81 -1.88 7.79 9.89
CA TYR A 81 -2.30 6.42 9.58
C TYR A 81 -1.11 5.53 9.23
N GLY A 82 -1.27 4.21 9.32
CA GLY A 82 -0.15 3.28 9.16
C GLY A 82 0.92 3.45 10.24
N PHE A 83 2.12 2.91 10.01
CA PHE A 83 3.23 2.91 10.99
C PHE A 83 2.78 2.50 12.40
N LEU A 84 2.81 3.43 13.36
CA LEU A 84 2.48 3.18 14.77
C LEU A 84 1.08 3.67 15.15
N ALA A 85 0.24 4.07 14.20
CA ALA A 85 -1.09 4.62 14.48
C ALA A 85 -2.03 3.65 15.20
N GLU A 86 -1.86 2.35 14.97
CA GLU A 86 -2.64 1.29 15.62
C GLU A 86 -1.75 0.41 16.52
N ASN A 87 -0.66 0.99 17.05
CA ASN A 87 0.22 0.32 17.99
C ASN A 87 -0.14 0.70 19.43
N ASP A 88 -0.82 -0.20 20.13
CA ASP A 88 -1.32 0.01 21.49
C ASP A 88 -0.18 0.26 22.50
N GLN A 89 0.92 -0.47 22.38
CA GLN A 89 2.06 -0.34 23.28
C GLN A 89 2.72 1.03 23.13
N PHE A 90 2.81 1.53 21.89
CA PHE A 90 3.30 2.87 21.60
C PHE A 90 2.37 3.93 22.18
N ALA A 91 1.07 3.87 21.89
CA ALA A 91 0.08 4.79 22.46
C ALA A 91 0.16 4.83 24.00
N ARG A 92 0.27 3.67 24.65
CA ARG A 92 0.43 3.55 26.11
C ARG A 92 1.74 4.18 26.60
N LYS A 93 2.86 3.97 25.91
CA LYS A 93 4.15 4.60 26.25
C LYS A 93 4.10 6.13 26.17
N ILE A 94 3.43 6.67 25.14
CA ILE A 94 3.25 8.12 24.97
C ILE A 94 2.43 8.69 26.15
N ILE A 95 1.29 8.08 26.46
CA ILE A 95 0.43 8.50 27.58
C ILE A 95 1.17 8.43 28.91
N ASN A 96 1.89 7.33 29.18
CA ASN A 96 2.67 7.14 30.41
C ASN A 96 3.82 8.15 30.55
N SER A 97 4.28 8.73 29.45
CA SER A 97 5.32 9.76 29.44
C SER A 97 4.77 11.18 29.62
N GLY A 98 3.45 11.32 29.86
CA GLY A 98 2.79 12.61 30.06
C GLY A 98 2.51 13.38 28.76
N ILE A 99 2.65 12.73 27.59
CA ILE A 99 2.39 13.32 26.28
C ILE A 99 0.99 12.89 25.81
N ILE A 100 0.25 13.79 25.20
CA ILE A 100 -1.10 13.48 24.70
C ILE A 100 -1.03 12.61 23.44
N TRP A 101 -1.79 11.51 23.46
CA TRP A 101 -2.02 10.68 22.28
C TRP A 101 -3.23 11.19 21.51
N ILE A 102 -3.05 11.58 20.24
CA ILE A 102 -4.14 12.02 19.35
C ILE A 102 -4.64 10.78 18.59
N GLY A 103 -5.47 10.00 19.24
CA GLY A 103 -6.07 8.76 18.74
C GLY A 103 -6.90 8.06 19.83
N PRO A 104 -7.47 6.89 19.53
CA PRO A 104 -8.25 6.15 20.52
C PRO A 104 -7.37 5.59 21.64
N LYS A 105 -8.01 5.20 22.75
CA LYS A 105 -7.34 4.59 23.91
C LYS A 105 -6.59 3.31 23.52
N PRO A 106 -5.43 3.01 24.14
CA PRO A 106 -4.69 1.77 23.89
C PRO A 106 -5.55 0.50 24.02
N GLU A 107 -6.47 0.46 24.99
CA GLU A 107 -7.39 -0.66 25.19
C GLU A 107 -8.30 -0.89 23.99
N THR A 108 -8.78 0.20 23.37
CA THR A 108 -9.60 0.17 22.15
C THR A 108 -8.79 -0.29 20.94
N ILE A 109 -7.53 0.15 20.83
CA ILE A 109 -6.62 -0.31 19.77
C ILE A 109 -6.40 -1.84 19.88
N VAL A 110 -6.18 -2.35 21.10
CA VAL A 110 -6.05 -3.81 21.33
C VAL A 110 -7.33 -4.55 20.95
N SER A 111 -8.49 -4.06 21.41
CA SER A 111 -9.74 -4.79 21.22
C SER A 111 -10.17 -4.86 19.76
N MET A 112 -9.90 -3.81 18.98
CA MET A 112 -10.24 -3.75 17.55
C MET A 112 -9.15 -4.34 16.64
N GLY A 113 -7.88 -4.27 17.04
CA GLY A 113 -6.77 -4.87 16.30
C GLY A 113 -6.74 -6.41 16.38
N ASN A 114 -7.34 -6.99 17.43
CA ASN A 114 -7.53 -8.44 17.53
C ASN A 114 -8.85 -8.85 16.84
N LYS A 115 -8.74 -9.53 15.69
CA LYS A 115 -9.90 -9.93 14.87
C LYS A 115 -10.94 -10.78 15.62
N ASP A 116 -10.50 -11.67 16.50
CA ASP A 116 -11.42 -12.54 17.25
C ASP A 116 -12.20 -11.72 18.28
N LEU A 117 -11.50 -10.85 19.02
CA LEU A 117 -12.13 -9.96 20.01
C LEU A 117 -13.04 -8.92 19.34
N ALA A 118 -12.60 -8.32 18.24
CA ALA A 118 -13.39 -7.39 17.44
C ALA A 118 -14.69 -8.05 16.94
N ARG A 119 -14.61 -9.28 16.41
CA ARG A 119 -15.80 -10.07 16.02
C ARG A 119 -16.73 -10.33 17.20
N GLU A 120 -16.20 -10.71 18.37
CA GLU A 120 -17.03 -10.96 19.56
C GLU A 120 -17.75 -9.70 20.04
N LEU A 121 -17.06 -8.55 20.03
CA LEU A 121 -17.66 -7.26 20.37
C LEU A 121 -18.71 -6.82 19.33
N ALA A 122 -18.47 -7.10 18.05
CA ALA A 122 -19.41 -6.83 16.98
C ALA A 122 -20.69 -7.65 17.14
N ILE A 123 -20.58 -8.95 17.44
CA ILE A 123 -21.73 -9.82 17.74
C ILE A 123 -22.52 -9.29 18.94
N LYS A 124 -21.84 -8.88 20.02
CA LYS A 124 -22.48 -8.30 21.20
C LYS A 124 -23.19 -6.97 20.93
N SER A 125 -22.85 -6.30 19.84
CA SER A 125 -23.46 -5.04 19.40
C SER A 125 -24.40 -5.24 18.20
N ASP A 126 -24.84 -6.47 17.96
CA ASP A 126 -25.76 -6.86 16.89
C ASP A 126 -25.27 -6.54 15.46
N LEU A 127 -23.98 -6.32 15.26
CA LEU A 127 -23.39 -6.20 13.93
C LEU A 127 -23.45 -7.56 13.22
N PRO A 128 -24.01 -7.62 11.99
CA PRO A 128 -23.99 -8.85 11.21
C PRO A 128 -22.56 -9.28 10.92
N ILE A 129 -22.25 -10.55 11.12
CA ILE A 129 -20.92 -11.11 10.88
C ILE A 129 -20.99 -12.16 9.79
N CYS A 130 -19.95 -12.22 8.95
CA CYS A 130 -19.90 -13.21 7.89
C CYS A 130 -19.90 -14.63 8.48
N PRO A 131 -20.77 -15.53 8.00
CA PRO A 131 -20.77 -16.93 8.42
C PRO A 131 -19.38 -17.54 8.24
N GLY A 132 -18.90 -18.28 9.23
CA GLY A 132 -17.52 -18.73 9.27
C GLY A 132 -17.22 -19.75 10.36
N VAL A 133 -16.01 -20.28 10.34
CA VAL A 133 -15.49 -21.28 11.29
C VAL A 133 -14.25 -20.70 11.97
N LYS A 134 -14.23 -20.72 13.31
CA LYS A 134 -13.10 -20.24 14.13
C LYS A 134 -11.93 -21.25 14.10
N ASN A 135 -10.72 -20.79 14.40
CA ASN A 135 -9.50 -21.62 14.38
C ASN A 135 -9.61 -22.94 15.17
N ASN A 136 -10.19 -22.89 16.37
CA ASN A 136 -10.37 -24.05 17.25
C ASN A 136 -11.37 -25.08 16.72
N GLU A 137 -12.18 -24.73 15.72
CA GLU A 137 -13.18 -25.60 15.11
C GLU A 137 -12.72 -26.21 13.78
N ILE A 138 -11.53 -25.85 13.29
CA ILE A 138 -11.03 -26.29 11.98
C ILE A 138 -10.54 -27.75 12.03
N ASN A 139 -10.01 -28.21 13.16
CA ASN A 139 -9.47 -29.57 13.27
C ASN A 139 -10.51 -30.60 13.75
N THR A 140 -11.81 -30.27 13.72
CA THR A 140 -12.88 -31.19 14.14
C THR A 140 -13.33 -32.09 12.98
N GLU A 141 -13.74 -33.33 13.28
CA GLU A 141 -14.25 -34.29 12.27
C GLU A 141 -15.45 -33.75 11.47
N ASP A 142 -16.19 -32.77 12.00
CA ASP A 142 -17.36 -32.14 11.37
C ASP A 142 -17.05 -30.96 10.41
N LEU A 143 -15.77 -30.67 10.10
CA LEU A 143 -15.41 -29.49 9.30
C LEU A 143 -16.12 -29.43 7.94
N GLU A 144 -16.17 -30.56 7.23
CA GLU A 144 -16.81 -30.63 5.91
C GLU A 144 -18.29 -30.24 5.96
N LYS A 145 -19.01 -30.77 6.96
CA LYS A 145 -20.42 -30.45 7.17
C LYS A 145 -20.62 -28.97 7.44
N LYS A 146 -19.83 -28.37 8.35
CA LYS A 146 -19.90 -26.93 8.65
C LYS A 146 -19.62 -26.07 7.40
N CYS A 147 -18.65 -26.48 6.59
CA CYS A 147 -18.31 -25.76 5.36
C CYS A 147 -19.41 -25.87 4.30
N ASN A 148 -20.08 -27.03 4.21
CA ASN A 148 -21.24 -27.21 3.34
C ASN A 148 -22.44 -26.38 3.81
N ASP A 149 -22.68 -26.26 5.13
CA ASP A 149 -23.74 -25.41 5.70
C ASP A 149 -23.49 -23.91 5.44
N ILE A 150 -22.24 -23.46 5.53
CA ILE A 150 -21.82 -22.09 5.12
C ILE A 150 -21.98 -21.92 3.59
N GLY A 151 -21.64 -22.97 2.85
CA GLY A 151 -21.63 -23.05 1.40
C GLY A 151 -20.36 -22.45 0.78
N PHE A 152 -19.90 -23.06 -0.31
CA PHE A 152 -18.76 -22.58 -1.10
C PHE A 152 -19.12 -21.42 -2.05
N PRO A 153 -18.15 -20.57 -2.48
CA PRO A 153 -16.73 -20.58 -2.07
C PRO A 153 -16.50 -20.07 -0.63
N ILE A 154 -15.41 -20.52 -0.02
CA ILE A 154 -14.94 -20.16 1.33
C ILE A 154 -13.60 -19.44 1.22
N LEU A 155 -13.44 -18.38 2.02
CA LEU A 155 -12.23 -17.60 2.18
C LEU A 155 -11.50 -18.06 3.45
N ILE A 156 -10.26 -18.50 3.28
CA ILE A 156 -9.33 -18.82 4.37
C ILE A 156 -8.54 -17.56 4.68
N LYS A 157 -8.51 -17.12 5.94
CA LYS A 157 -7.77 -15.93 6.39
C LYS A 157 -6.85 -16.28 7.55
N SER A 158 -5.63 -15.74 7.56
CA SER A 158 -4.79 -15.74 8.76
C SER A 158 -5.32 -14.79 9.83
N SER A 159 -5.28 -15.21 11.10
CA SER A 159 -5.68 -14.38 12.24
C SER A 159 -4.73 -13.19 12.47
N ALA A 160 -3.43 -13.37 12.21
CA ALA A 160 -2.39 -12.36 12.45
C ALA A 160 -2.01 -11.49 11.23
N GLY A 161 -2.55 -11.78 10.03
CA GLY A 161 -2.21 -11.06 8.80
C GLY A 161 -3.11 -9.85 8.51
N GLY A 162 -2.55 -8.84 7.83
CA GLY A 162 -3.26 -7.65 7.33
C GLY A 162 -2.90 -7.36 5.86
N GLY A 163 -3.68 -6.50 5.20
CA GLY A 163 -3.36 -6.04 3.83
C GLY A 163 -3.49 -7.11 2.73
N GLY A 164 -4.35 -8.11 2.92
CA GLY A 164 -4.62 -9.16 1.92
C GLY A 164 -3.59 -10.29 1.81
N ILE A 165 -2.48 -10.22 2.56
CA ILE A 165 -1.49 -11.30 2.67
C ILE A 165 -2.07 -12.41 3.55
N GLY A 166 -1.97 -13.67 3.12
CA GLY A 166 -2.49 -14.81 3.88
C GLY A 166 -3.99 -15.06 3.69
N MET A 167 -4.51 -14.76 2.50
CA MET A 167 -5.89 -15.08 2.10
C MET A 167 -5.90 -16.06 0.92
N GLN A 168 -6.72 -17.12 1.00
CA GLN A 168 -6.95 -18.06 -0.11
C GLN A 168 -8.43 -18.36 -0.27
N ILE A 169 -8.87 -18.64 -1.50
CA ILE A 169 -10.26 -18.99 -1.80
C ILE A 169 -10.30 -20.47 -2.16
N ALA A 170 -11.17 -21.22 -1.49
CA ALA A 170 -11.50 -22.59 -1.83
C ALA A 170 -12.90 -22.66 -2.42
N ARG A 171 -13.07 -23.36 -3.55
CA ARG A 171 -14.37 -23.54 -4.21
C ARG A 171 -15.07 -24.86 -3.87
N ASP A 172 -14.34 -25.78 -3.26
CA ASP A 172 -14.83 -27.07 -2.78
C ASP A 172 -13.99 -27.53 -1.57
N TYR A 173 -14.40 -28.65 -0.96
CA TYR A 173 -13.75 -29.16 0.26
C TYR A 173 -12.32 -29.66 0.02
N ASN A 174 -12.02 -30.25 -1.14
CA ASN A 174 -10.66 -30.71 -1.45
C ASN A 174 -9.70 -29.52 -1.56
N GLN A 175 -10.11 -28.47 -2.26
CA GLN A 175 -9.37 -27.21 -2.33
C GLN A 175 -9.23 -26.56 -0.95
N LEU A 176 -10.24 -26.68 -0.09
CA LEU A 176 -10.22 -26.11 1.25
C LEU A 176 -9.12 -26.74 2.11
N VAL A 177 -9.00 -28.06 2.10
CA VAL A 177 -7.96 -28.77 2.87
C VAL A 177 -6.56 -28.31 2.45
N GLU A 178 -6.29 -28.26 1.13
CA GLU A 178 -5.02 -27.75 0.62
C GLU A 178 -4.77 -26.28 0.98
N ALA A 179 -5.80 -25.44 0.83
CA ALA A 179 -5.70 -24.00 1.09
C ALA A 179 -5.46 -23.70 2.58
N ILE A 180 -6.02 -24.51 3.48
CA ILE A 180 -5.78 -24.45 4.92
C ILE A 180 -4.29 -24.67 5.21
N GLU A 181 -3.69 -25.75 4.72
CA GLU A 181 -2.28 -26.06 4.95
C GLU A 181 -1.37 -24.96 4.38
N LYS A 182 -1.62 -24.54 3.13
CA LYS A 182 -0.87 -23.46 2.48
C LYS A 182 -0.96 -22.16 3.28
N THR A 183 -2.14 -21.82 3.79
CA THR A 183 -2.35 -20.58 4.54
C THR A 183 -1.73 -20.64 5.93
N LYS A 184 -1.82 -21.76 6.66
CA LYS A 184 -1.13 -21.96 7.95
C LYS A 184 0.37 -21.80 7.81
N ASN A 185 0.97 -22.45 6.81
CA ASN A 185 2.41 -22.38 6.54
C ASN A 185 2.86 -20.95 6.17
N LEU A 186 2.05 -20.24 5.37
CA LEU A 186 2.33 -18.85 5.02
C LEU A 186 2.22 -17.93 6.24
N ALA A 187 1.18 -18.10 7.06
CA ALA A 187 0.95 -17.30 8.25
C ALA A 187 2.04 -17.51 9.30
N GLU A 188 2.51 -18.74 9.48
CA GLU A 188 3.65 -19.06 10.36
C GLU A 188 4.93 -18.39 9.87
N LYS A 189 5.27 -18.53 8.58
CA LYS A 189 6.49 -17.93 8.01
C LYS A 189 6.47 -16.40 8.02
N ALA A 190 5.30 -15.79 7.77
CA ALA A 190 5.17 -14.34 7.65
C ALA A 190 4.97 -13.63 9.00
N PHE A 191 4.24 -14.26 9.93
CA PHE A 191 3.76 -13.62 11.15
C PHE A 191 4.10 -14.39 12.45
N GLY A 192 4.73 -15.57 12.36
CA GLY A 192 5.01 -16.43 13.51
C GLY A 192 3.75 -16.95 14.21
N ASN A 193 2.62 -16.98 13.48
CA ASN A 193 1.33 -17.42 14.00
C ASN A 193 0.55 -18.15 12.91
N SER A 194 0.42 -19.47 13.05
CA SER A 194 -0.32 -20.33 12.13
C SER A 194 -1.85 -20.29 12.27
N ASN A 195 -2.42 -19.46 13.15
CA ASN A 195 -3.88 -19.42 13.34
C ASN A 195 -4.58 -18.89 12.10
N ILE A 196 -5.65 -19.58 11.72
CA ILE A 196 -6.50 -19.22 10.58
C ILE A 196 -7.98 -19.28 10.98
N PHE A 197 -8.83 -18.63 10.22
CA PHE A 197 -10.28 -18.76 10.30
C PHE A 197 -10.88 -18.82 8.90
N LEU A 198 -12.06 -19.41 8.80
CA LEU A 198 -12.79 -19.58 7.55
C LEU A 198 -14.00 -18.65 7.53
N GLU A 199 -14.27 -18.02 6.41
CA GLU A 199 -15.48 -17.21 6.22
C GLU A 199 -16.10 -17.48 4.85
N LYS A 200 -17.40 -17.24 4.72
CA LYS A 200 -18.05 -17.25 3.41
C LYS A 200 -17.36 -16.23 2.50
N PHE A 201 -16.94 -16.67 1.32
CA PHE A 201 -16.45 -15.73 0.31
C PHE A 201 -17.65 -15.11 -0.42
N ILE A 202 -17.78 -13.79 -0.33
CA ILE A 202 -18.80 -13.02 -1.04
C ILE A 202 -18.23 -12.60 -2.40
N GLU A 203 -18.60 -13.32 -3.46
CA GLU A 203 -18.03 -13.11 -4.80
C GLU A 203 -18.40 -11.75 -5.40
N ASN A 204 -19.65 -11.31 -5.25
CA ASN A 204 -20.14 -10.02 -5.74
C ASN A 204 -20.21 -8.99 -4.61
N ALA A 205 -19.04 -8.72 -4.00
CA ALA A 205 -18.90 -7.85 -2.85
C ALA A 205 -18.61 -6.39 -3.21
N ARG A 206 -19.22 -5.46 -2.47
CA ARG A 206 -18.72 -4.09 -2.32
C ARG A 206 -18.11 -3.90 -0.94
N HIS A 207 -17.09 -3.05 -0.87
CA HIS A 207 -16.45 -2.66 0.37
C HIS A 207 -17.03 -1.29 0.77
N ILE A 208 -17.88 -1.30 1.78
CA ILE A 208 -18.58 -0.11 2.28
C ILE A 208 -18.11 0.16 3.69
N GLU A 209 -17.82 1.40 4.01
CA GLU A 209 -17.30 1.74 5.33
C GLU A 209 -17.96 3.00 5.89
N ILE A 210 -18.14 3.05 7.20
CA ILE A 210 -18.80 4.15 7.89
C ILE A 210 -17.76 4.93 8.68
N GLN A 211 -17.63 6.22 8.36
CA GLN A 211 -16.80 7.13 9.15
C GLN A 211 -17.50 7.40 10.48
N ILE A 212 -16.79 7.21 11.59
CA ILE A 212 -17.28 7.60 12.91
C ILE A 212 -16.34 8.59 13.60
N PHE A 213 -16.89 9.34 14.54
CA PHE A 213 -16.12 10.06 15.54
C PHE A 213 -16.70 9.76 16.91
N GLY A 214 -15.87 9.24 17.81
CA GLY A 214 -16.26 8.88 19.17
C GLY A 214 -15.84 9.94 20.18
N PHE A 215 -16.65 10.09 21.23
CA PHE A 215 -16.44 11.07 22.30
C PHE A 215 -16.25 10.39 23.67
N GLY A 216 -15.75 9.15 23.68
CA GLY A 216 -15.51 8.37 24.89
C GLY A 216 -16.80 7.85 25.48
N GLU A 217 -17.13 8.28 26.70
CA GLU A 217 -18.35 7.87 27.41
C GLU A 217 -19.64 8.43 26.77
N LYS A 218 -19.51 9.40 25.85
CA LYS A 218 -20.64 9.97 25.12
C LYS A 218 -20.87 9.22 23.82
N GLU A 219 -22.10 9.34 23.31
CA GLU A 219 -22.52 8.76 22.04
C GLU A 219 -21.59 9.18 20.89
N ALA A 220 -21.19 8.21 20.07
CA ALA A 220 -20.45 8.45 18.84
C ALA A 220 -21.38 9.01 17.75
N ILE A 221 -20.81 9.62 16.70
CA ILE A 221 -21.57 10.08 15.54
C ILE A 221 -20.96 9.55 14.25
N HIS A 222 -21.74 9.43 13.19
CA HIS A 222 -21.26 9.07 11.86
C HIS A 222 -21.14 10.28 10.93
N PHE A 223 -20.17 10.21 10.02
CA PHE A 223 -19.97 11.16 8.92
C PHE A 223 -20.29 10.50 7.58
N TYR A 224 -21.33 9.67 7.60
CA TYR A 224 -21.81 8.87 6.47
C TYR A 224 -20.84 7.79 6.01
N GLU A 225 -21.17 7.19 4.88
CA GLU A 225 -20.51 6.05 4.25
C GLU A 225 -19.49 6.48 3.18
N ARG A 226 -18.55 5.58 2.90
CA ARG A 226 -17.72 5.58 1.71
C ARG A 226 -17.82 4.24 1.01
N ASP A 227 -17.77 4.27 -0.32
CA ASP A 227 -17.53 3.09 -1.14
C ASP A 227 -16.05 3.03 -1.54
N CYS A 228 -15.39 1.96 -1.12
CA CYS A 228 -13.97 1.71 -1.37
C CYS A 228 -13.77 0.45 -2.21
N SER A 229 -14.76 0.05 -3.00
CA SER A 229 -14.75 -1.22 -3.75
C SER A 229 -13.77 -1.24 -4.93
N ILE A 230 -13.30 -0.08 -5.40
CA ILE A 230 -12.31 -0.04 -6.48
C ILE A 230 -10.93 -0.33 -5.89
N GLN A 231 -10.56 -1.61 -5.93
CA GLN A 231 -9.37 -2.14 -5.30
C GLN A 231 -8.51 -2.94 -6.28
N ARG A 232 -7.21 -2.98 -6.02
CA ARG A 232 -6.25 -3.84 -6.71
C ARG A 232 -5.48 -4.65 -5.65
N ARG A 233 -5.54 -5.98 -5.71
CA ARG A 233 -4.88 -6.85 -4.71
C ARG A 233 -5.22 -6.43 -3.27
N PHE A 234 -6.50 -6.14 -3.02
CA PHE A 234 -7.04 -5.66 -1.74
C PHE A 234 -6.55 -4.26 -1.28
N GLN A 235 -5.83 -3.52 -2.12
CA GLN A 235 -5.48 -2.12 -1.88
C GLN A 235 -6.52 -1.21 -2.54
N LYS A 236 -7.10 -0.29 -1.76
CA LYS A 236 -8.04 0.74 -2.25
C LYS A 236 -7.33 1.74 -3.18
N ILE A 237 -7.99 2.09 -4.28
CA ILE A 237 -7.41 2.92 -5.38
C ILE A 237 -8.28 4.14 -5.68
N ILE A 238 -9.61 3.94 -5.73
CA ILE A 238 -10.61 4.99 -5.90
C ILE A 238 -11.68 4.79 -4.85
N GLU A 239 -12.01 5.86 -4.15
CA GLU A 239 -12.99 5.89 -3.07
C GLU A 239 -13.99 7.01 -3.34
N GLU A 240 -15.25 6.80 -2.99
CA GLU A 240 -16.30 7.79 -3.20
C GLU A 240 -17.29 7.87 -2.05
N SER A 241 -17.89 9.04 -1.89
CA SER A 241 -18.94 9.30 -0.90
C SER A 241 -19.98 10.27 -1.47
N PRO A 242 -21.28 9.99 -1.38
CA PRO A 242 -21.90 8.76 -0.83
C PRO A 242 -21.66 7.50 -1.68
N ALA A 243 -21.96 6.32 -1.12
CA ALA A 243 -21.89 5.06 -1.87
C ALA A 243 -23.03 5.00 -2.91
N PRO A 244 -22.74 4.81 -4.21
CA PRO A 244 -23.77 4.82 -5.24
C PRO A 244 -24.61 3.54 -5.22
N ASN A 245 -25.88 3.57 -5.67
CA ASN A 245 -26.70 2.39 -5.93
C ASN A 245 -26.79 1.38 -4.75
N ILE A 246 -26.90 1.86 -3.50
CA ILE A 246 -27.27 1.04 -2.34
C ILE A 246 -28.56 1.62 -1.77
N ASN A 247 -29.48 0.75 -1.35
CA ASN A 247 -30.73 1.18 -0.73
C ASN A 247 -30.45 2.00 0.55
N ASP A 248 -31.08 3.16 0.66
CA ASP A 248 -30.94 4.08 1.80
C ASP A 248 -31.28 3.39 3.14
N ASP A 249 -32.26 2.48 3.18
CA ASP A 249 -32.63 1.75 4.40
C ASP A 249 -31.48 0.86 4.90
N ILE A 250 -30.75 0.24 3.96
CA ILE A 250 -29.58 -0.59 4.29
C ILE A 250 -28.45 0.28 4.81
N ILE A 251 -28.18 1.40 4.15
CA ILE A 251 -27.15 2.35 4.55
C ILE A 251 -27.46 2.98 5.93
N ASN A 252 -28.72 3.37 6.16
CA ASN A 252 -29.16 3.90 7.45
C ASN A 252 -28.99 2.87 8.57
N LYS A 253 -29.26 1.58 8.29
CA LYS A 253 -29.01 0.50 9.23
C LYS A 253 -27.51 0.31 9.51
N MET A 254 -26.65 0.46 8.50
CA MET A 254 -25.19 0.45 8.71
C MET A 254 -24.76 1.59 9.63
N TYR A 255 -25.31 2.80 9.47
CA TYR A 255 -25.01 3.94 10.35
C TYR A 255 -25.39 3.67 11.79
N GLU A 256 -26.63 3.24 12.02
CA GLU A 256 -27.15 2.94 13.37
C GLU A 256 -26.26 1.91 14.08
N LEU A 257 -25.96 0.80 13.40
CA LEU A 257 -25.12 -0.26 13.97
C LEU A 257 -23.67 0.19 14.17
N ALA A 258 -23.12 1.00 13.26
CA ALA A 258 -21.77 1.55 13.40
C ALA A 258 -21.66 2.50 14.59
N VAL A 259 -22.63 3.40 14.77
CA VAL A 259 -22.70 4.33 15.91
C VAL A 259 -22.89 3.57 17.22
N ASN A 260 -23.82 2.60 17.27
CA ASN A 260 -24.05 1.78 18.45
C ASN A 260 -22.78 0.99 18.84
N PHE A 261 -22.14 0.35 17.85
CA PHE A 261 -20.90 -0.39 18.09
C PHE A 261 -19.80 0.52 18.66
N ALA A 262 -19.52 1.66 18.03
CA ALA A 262 -18.49 2.60 18.51
C ALA A 262 -18.82 3.16 19.91
N THR A 263 -20.09 3.46 20.18
CA THR A 263 -20.57 3.95 21.49
C THR A 263 -20.38 2.90 22.59
N ASN A 264 -20.71 1.64 22.32
CA ASN A 264 -20.54 0.54 23.28
C ASN A 264 -19.07 0.27 23.62
N GLN A 265 -18.14 0.62 22.71
CA GLN A 265 -16.70 0.54 22.97
C GLN A 265 -16.12 1.81 23.60
N GLN A 266 -16.95 2.82 23.90
CA GLN A 266 -16.54 4.14 24.37
C GLN A 266 -15.41 4.72 23.50
N TYR A 267 -15.57 4.62 22.18
CA TYR A 267 -14.54 4.97 21.21
C TYR A 267 -14.18 6.46 21.29
N GLU A 268 -12.92 6.82 21.04
CA GLU A 268 -12.42 8.20 21.11
C GLU A 268 -11.71 8.60 19.82
N GLY A 269 -12.07 9.77 19.29
CA GLY A 269 -11.48 10.33 18.07
C GLY A 269 -12.07 9.74 16.78
N ALA A 270 -11.35 9.88 15.67
CA ALA A 270 -11.78 9.36 14.37
C ALA A 270 -11.54 7.85 14.26
N GLY A 271 -12.48 7.13 13.65
CA GLY A 271 -12.36 5.71 13.33
C GLY A 271 -13.25 5.35 12.14
N THR A 272 -13.09 4.14 11.63
CA THR A 272 -13.93 3.67 10.52
C THR A 272 -14.31 2.21 10.71
N ILE A 273 -15.59 1.91 10.52
CA ILE A 273 -16.13 0.55 10.60
C ILE A 273 -16.36 0.08 9.17
N GLU A 274 -15.68 -0.99 8.78
CA GLU A 274 -15.71 -1.53 7.43
C GLU A 274 -16.69 -2.70 7.33
N PHE A 275 -17.36 -2.78 6.19
CA PHE A 275 -18.34 -3.79 5.85
C PHE A 275 -18.09 -4.38 4.47
N ILE A 276 -18.36 -5.68 4.34
CA ILE A 276 -18.56 -6.32 3.04
C ILE A 276 -20.06 -6.38 2.75
N TYR A 277 -20.47 -5.76 1.65
CA TYR A 277 -21.85 -5.76 1.15
C TYR A 277 -22.00 -6.75 -0.01
N ASP A 278 -22.80 -7.79 0.18
CA ASP A 278 -23.23 -8.73 -0.86
C ASP A 278 -24.32 -8.09 -1.71
N ILE A 279 -23.97 -7.69 -2.94
CA ILE A 279 -24.88 -7.05 -3.88
C ILE A 279 -26.06 -7.98 -4.21
N ASN A 280 -25.83 -9.28 -4.34
CA ASN A 280 -26.84 -10.21 -4.82
C ASN A 280 -27.92 -10.49 -3.77
N LYS A 281 -27.54 -10.47 -2.49
CA LYS A 281 -28.44 -10.75 -1.36
C LYS A 281 -28.89 -9.50 -0.62
N GLU A 282 -28.32 -8.34 -0.97
CA GLU A 282 -28.49 -7.08 -0.27
C GLU A 282 -28.20 -7.19 1.25
N LYS A 283 -27.17 -7.96 1.60
CA LYS A 283 -26.73 -8.18 2.99
C LYS A 283 -25.35 -7.59 3.21
N PHE A 284 -25.12 -7.03 4.38
CA PHE A 284 -23.79 -6.57 4.78
C PHE A 284 -23.28 -7.32 5.99
N PHE A 285 -21.96 -7.36 6.12
CA PHE A 285 -21.25 -8.04 7.19
C PHE A 285 -20.09 -7.18 7.65
N PHE A 286 -19.96 -6.99 8.97
CA PHE A 286 -18.80 -6.33 9.58
C PHE A 286 -17.52 -7.07 9.18
N LEU A 287 -16.52 -6.29 8.78
CA LEU A 287 -15.21 -6.77 8.37
C LEU A 287 -14.17 -6.46 9.44
N GLU A 288 -13.99 -5.18 9.76
CA GLU A 288 -13.03 -4.70 10.74
C GLU A 288 -13.36 -3.27 11.20
N MET A 289 -12.64 -2.79 12.21
CA MET A 289 -12.63 -1.38 12.59
C MET A 289 -11.20 -0.86 12.51
N ASN A 290 -11.00 0.19 11.71
CA ASN A 290 -9.75 0.92 11.64
C ASN A 290 -9.76 1.98 12.75
N THR A 291 -8.82 1.86 13.70
CA THR A 291 -8.77 2.67 14.94
C THR A 291 -7.97 3.97 14.76
N ARG A 292 -8.16 4.62 13.62
CA ARG A 292 -7.40 5.79 13.17
C ARG A 292 -8.12 6.51 12.04
N ILE A 293 -7.56 7.66 11.64
CA ILE A 293 -7.92 8.29 10.36
C ILE A 293 -7.51 7.37 9.19
N GLN A 294 -8.22 7.46 8.07
CA GLN A 294 -7.93 6.72 6.83
C GLN A 294 -7.47 7.66 5.72
N VAL A 295 -6.88 7.11 4.66
CA VAL A 295 -6.32 7.88 3.53
C VAL A 295 -7.44 8.67 2.85
N GLU A 296 -8.57 8.00 2.66
CA GLU A 296 -9.80 8.40 1.99
C GLU A 296 -10.74 9.29 2.84
N HIS A 297 -10.33 9.73 4.04
CA HIS A 297 -11.09 10.70 4.82
C HIS A 297 -11.49 11.99 4.06
N PRO A 298 -10.73 12.51 3.06
CA PRO A 298 -11.09 13.74 2.36
C PRO A 298 -12.41 13.66 1.59
N VAL A 299 -12.83 12.49 1.07
CA VAL A 299 -14.14 12.42 0.38
C VAL A 299 -15.28 12.71 1.35
N THR A 300 -15.15 12.27 2.61
CA THR A 300 -16.08 12.61 3.68
C THR A 300 -15.99 14.10 4.02
N GLU A 301 -14.79 14.62 4.32
CA GLU A 301 -14.61 16.02 4.71
C GLU A 301 -15.18 17.00 3.67
N VAL A 302 -14.99 16.69 2.39
CA VAL A 302 -15.41 17.55 1.29
C VAL A 302 -16.93 17.59 1.14
N ILE A 303 -17.66 16.48 1.38
CA ILE A 303 -19.13 16.49 1.32
C ILE A 303 -19.78 17.02 2.59
N THR A 304 -19.16 16.81 3.76
CA THR A 304 -19.70 17.25 5.05
C THR A 304 -19.26 18.66 5.44
N ASN A 305 -18.22 19.18 4.79
CA ASN A 305 -17.54 20.41 5.18
C ASN A 305 -17.04 20.35 6.64
N THR A 306 -16.55 19.18 7.04
CA THR A 306 -15.99 18.94 8.38
C THR A 306 -14.53 18.51 8.25
N ASP A 307 -13.63 19.16 8.97
CA ASP A 307 -12.21 18.82 9.00
C ASP A 307 -11.96 17.80 10.14
N LEU A 308 -11.89 16.51 9.79
CA LEU A 308 -11.76 15.38 10.73
C LEU A 308 -10.41 15.39 11.45
N VAL A 309 -9.33 15.78 10.77
CA VAL A 309 -8.00 15.90 11.40
C VAL A 309 -7.98 17.04 12.43
N GLU A 310 -8.58 18.18 12.09
CA GLU A 310 -8.78 19.29 13.02
C GLU A 310 -9.65 18.85 14.20
N MET A 311 -10.75 18.12 13.96
CA MET A 311 -11.57 17.56 15.05
C MET A 311 -10.77 16.64 15.97
N GLN A 312 -9.92 15.76 15.44
CA GLN A 312 -9.05 14.91 16.27
C GLN A 312 -8.16 15.73 17.20
N ILE A 313 -7.50 16.76 16.65
CA ILE A 313 -6.62 17.65 17.43
C ILE A 313 -7.41 18.41 18.49
N ARG A 314 -8.53 19.03 18.11
CA ARG A 314 -9.35 19.85 19.02
C ARG A 314 -9.96 19.02 20.15
N PHE A 315 -10.39 17.80 19.85
CA PHE A 315 -10.88 16.84 20.84
C PHE A 315 -9.77 16.42 21.82
N ALA A 316 -8.63 15.95 21.31
CA ALA A 316 -7.52 15.46 22.14
C ALA A 316 -6.92 16.55 23.05
N LEU A 317 -6.85 17.80 22.56
CA LEU A 317 -6.36 18.95 23.32
C LEU A 317 -7.46 19.64 24.16
N LYS A 318 -8.69 19.11 24.17
CA LYS A 318 -9.85 19.66 24.89
C LYS A 318 -10.11 21.13 24.58
N MET A 319 -10.01 21.50 23.30
CA MET A 319 -10.24 22.86 22.81
C MET A 319 -11.73 23.21 22.70
N ASP A 320 -12.60 22.21 22.73
CA ASP A 320 -14.04 22.36 22.61
C ASP A 320 -14.77 22.20 23.93
N ASN A 321 -15.76 23.08 24.13
CA ASN A 321 -16.72 23.00 25.24
C ASN A 321 -18.03 22.31 24.84
N HIS A 322 -18.22 22.02 23.54
CA HIS A 322 -19.42 21.40 23.00
C HIS A 322 -19.09 20.09 22.29
N THR A 323 -19.99 19.12 22.41
CA THR A 323 -19.88 17.82 21.74
C THR A 323 -20.76 17.85 20.50
N PHE A 324 -20.15 17.63 19.34
CA PHE A 324 -20.82 17.57 18.04
C PHE A 324 -21.94 16.51 18.08
N GLN A 325 -23.13 16.85 17.60
CA GLN A 325 -24.28 15.94 17.55
C GLN A 325 -24.52 15.45 16.12
N GLN A 326 -25.27 14.34 15.96
CA GLN A 326 -25.53 13.76 14.64
C GLN A 326 -26.27 14.74 13.70
N ASN A 327 -27.15 15.59 14.25
CA ASN A 327 -27.90 16.59 13.50
C ASN A 327 -27.05 17.78 13.01
N ASP A 328 -25.83 17.95 13.52
CA ASP A 328 -24.88 18.96 13.03
C ASP A 328 -24.17 18.51 11.75
N VAL A 329 -24.21 17.22 11.44
CA VAL A 329 -23.57 16.64 10.25
C VAL A 329 -24.55 16.66 9.09
N SER A 330 -24.23 17.43 8.05
CA SER A 330 -24.97 17.44 6.79
C SER A 330 -24.04 17.16 5.63
N ARG A 331 -24.49 16.41 4.62
CA ARG A 331 -23.74 16.17 3.38
C ARG A 331 -24.33 16.91 2.20
N LYS A 332 -23.49 17.39 1.28
CA LYS A 332 -23.91 18.00 0.00
C LYS A 332 -23.03 17.56 -1.17
N GLY A 333 -23.69 17.10 -2.22
CA GLY A 333 -23.05 16.67 -3.46
C GLY A 333 -22.45 15.28 -3.34
N HIS A 334 -21.38 15.05 -4.10
CA HIS A 334 -20.68 13.78 -4.17
C HIS A 334 -19.18 14.06 -4.27
N ALA A 335 -18.35 13.29 -3.59
CA ALA A 335 -16.90 13.39 -3.67
C ALA A 335 -16.29 12.05 -4.09
N MET A 336 -15.20 12.13 -4.85
CA MET A 336 -14.44 10.97 -5.28
C MET A 336 -12.95 11.29 -5.18
N GLU A 337 -12.18 10.36 -4.63
CA GLU A 337 -10.73 10.41 -4.48
C GLU A 337 -10.07 9.40 -5.42
N CYS A 338 -8.97 9.82 -6.04
CA CYS A 338 -8.07 8.95 -6.77
C CYS A 338 -6.69 8.99 -6.12
N ARG A 339 -6.12 7.81 -5.82
CA ARG A 339 -4.74 7.68 -5.35
C ARG A 339 -3.76 7.67 -6.53
N LEU A 340 -3.06 8.78 -6.70
CA LEU A 340 -2.03 8.94 -7.73
C LEU A 340 -0.70 8.41 -7.18
N TYR A 341 -0.21 7.32 -7.78
CA TYR A 341 1.00 6.60 -7.38
C TYR A 341 2.10 6.71 -8.43
N ALA A 342 3.35 6.70 -7.96
CA ALA A 342 4.53 6.46 -8.78
C ALA A 342 4.69 4.95 -9.04
N GLU A 343 3.88 4.42 -9.96
CA GLU A 343 3.86 3.02 -10.37
C GLU A 343 3.78 2.94 -11.91
N ASP A 344 4.21 1.81 -12.48
CA ASP A 344 4.03 1.50 -13.90
C ASP A 344 2.96 0.41 -14.09
N PRO A 345 1.70 0.77 -14.41
CA PRO A 345 0.63 -0.20 -14.67
C PRO A 345 0.98 -1.23 -15.75
N SER A 346 1.77 -0.85 -16.76
CA SER A 346 2.18 -1.76 -17.85
C SER A 346 3.16 -2.84 -17.38
N LYS A 347 3.81 -2.64 -16.24
CA LYS A 347 4.68 -3.61 -15.57
C LYS A 347 4.05 -4.11 -14.28
N GLN A 348 2.76 -4.43 -14.31
CA GLN A 348 2.01 -4.95 -13.16
C GLN A 348 2.07 -4.03 -11.92
N PHE A 349 2.07 -2.71 -12.15
CA PHE A 349 2.10 -1.68 -11.11
C PHE A 349 3.37 -1.76 -10.23
N LEU A 350 4.51 -2.12 -10.82
CA LEU A 350 5.78 -2.00 -10.11
C LEU A 350 6.01 -0.53 -9.71
N PRO A 351 6.45 -0.26 -8.46
CA PRO A 351 6.84 1.08 -8.05
C PRO A 351 7.90 1.67 -8.99
N SER A 352 7.81 2.98 -9.22
CA SER A 352 8.71 3.75 -10.07
C SER A 352 9.47 4.79 -9.25
N PRO A 353 10.40 4.37 -8.37
CA PRO A 353 11.23 5.30 -7.62
C PRO A 353 12.09 6.15 -8.56
N GLY A 354 12.44 7.35 -8.12
CA GLY A 354 13.25 8.29 -8.89
C GLY A 354 12.91 9.73 -8.58
N LYS A 355 13.68 10.63 -9.19
CA LYS A 355 13.49 12.07 -9.07
C LYS A 355 12.33 12.53 -9.95
N ILE A 356 11.43 13.32 -9.38
CA ILE A 356 10.37 13.98 -10.12
C ILE A 356 10.99 15.20 -10.81
N THR A 357 11.36 15.06 -12.08
CA THR A 357 12.02 16.15 -12.82
C THR A 357 11.06 17.26 -13.23
N LYS A 358 9.77 16.94 -13.27
CA LYS A 358 8.69 17.89 -13.54
C LYS A 358 7.41 17.43 -12.85
N LEU A 359 6.73 18.36 -12.17
CA LEU A 359 5.41 18.12 -11.58
C LEU A 359 4.53 19.34 -11.80
N ARG A 360 3.86 19.39 -12.95
CA ARG A 360 2.97 20.49 -13.28
C ARG A 360 1.55 20.16 -12.84
N ILE A 361 1.07 20.91 -11.85
CA ILE A 361 -0.31 20.85 -11.36
C ILE A 361 -1.12 22.00 -11.97
N PRO A 362 -2.37 21.75 -12.42
CA PRO A 362 -3.25 22.80 -12.91
C PRO A 362 -3.50 23.88 -11.85
N LYS A 363 -3.48 25.16 -12.25
CA LYS A 363 -3.67 26.29 -11.31
C LYS A 363 -5.10 26.42 -10.81
N ASN A 364 -6.09 25.99 -11.59
CA ASN A 364 -7.50 26.08 -11.23
C ASN A 364 -7.93 24.85 -10.43
N LEU A 365 -7.92 24.98 -9.10
CA LEU A 365 -8.34 23.91 -8.19
C LEU A 365 -9.82 24.04 -7.77
N LYS A 366 -10.67 24.73 -8.54
CA LYS A 366 -12.08 24.90 -8.17
C LYS A 366 -12.77 23.53 -8.06
N ASN A 367 -13.26 23.19 -6.86
CA ASN A 367 -13.84 21.89 -6.51
C ASN A 367 -12.87 20.69 -6.63
N ILE A 368 -11.56 20.95 -6.69
CA ILE A 368 -10.52 19.95 -6.59
C ILE A 368 -9.74 20.21 -5.30
N ARG A 369 -9.58 19.19 -4.48
CA ARG A 369 -8.65 19.17 -3.36
C ARG A 369 -7.48 18.26 -3.70
N LEU A 370 -6.29 18.69 -3.33
CA LEU A 370 -5.04 17.95 -3.52
C LEU A 370 -4.32 17.85 -2.19
N ASP A 371 -4.11 16.62 -1.74
CA ASP A 371 -3.26 16.31 -0.60
C ASP A 371 -2.00 15.65 -1.16
N MET A 372 -0.85 16.33 -1.04
CA MET A 372 0.41 15.93 -1.70
C MET A 372 1.58 15.93 -0.72
N GLY A 373 2.35 14.84 -0.69
CA GLY A 373 3.57 14.68 0.11
C GLY A 373 4.88 15.01 -0.63
N VAL A 374 4.80 15.34 -1.92
CA VAL A 374 5.96 15.60 -2.80
C VAL A 374 5.74 16.85 -3.65
N GLU A 375 6.83 17.43 -4.14
CA GLU A 375 6.88 18.56 -5.07
C GLU A 375 7.83 18.28 -6.24
N GLU A 376 7.85 19.16 -7.24
CA GLU A 376 8.85 19.09 -8.31
C GLU A 376 10.26 19.14 -7.72
N GLY A 377 11.13 18.23 -8.19
CA GLY A 377 12.50 18.08 -7.72
C GLY A 377 12.67 17.12 -6.55
N ASP A 378 11.59 16.72 -5.87
CA ASP A 378 11.64 15.68 -4.83
C ASP A 378 11.93 14.29 -5.44
N GLU A 379 12.37 13.37 -4.59
CA GLU A 379 12.69 11.99 -4.97
C GLU A 379 11.73 11.01 -4.28
N ILE A 380 11.15 10.11 -5.06
CA ILE A 380 10.37 8.98 -4.53
C ILE A 380 11.34 7.82 -4.36
N THR A 381 11.52 7.38 -3.13
CA THR A 381 12.42 6.27 -2.80
C THR A 381 11.69 4.93 -2.81
N PHE A 382 12.46 3.83 -2.84
CA PHE A 382 11.90 2.47 -2.75
C PHE A 382 11.57 2.04 -1.31
N TYR A 383 11.87 2.87 -0.30
CA TYR A 383 11.70 2.50 1.11
C TYR A 383 10.25 2.62 1.61
N TYR A 384 9.44 3.43 0.94
CA TYR A 384 8.10 3.80 1.39
C TYR A 384 7.06 3.66 0.29
N ASP A 385 5.80 3.83 0.69
CA ASP A 385 4.67 3.90 -0.24
C ASP A 385 4.90 4.99 -1.31
N PRO A 386 4.70 4.69 -2.61
CA PRO A 386 5.06 5.57 -3.72
C PRO A 386 3.97 6.60 -4.05
N MET A 387 3.07 6.95 -3.13
CA MET A 387 2.00 7.92 -3.37
C MET A 387 2.55 9.30 -3.67
N ILE A 388 2.10 9.88 -4.78
CA ILE A 388 2.40 11.24 -5.21
C ILE A 388 1.36 12.18 -4.62
N ALA A 389 0.07 11.85 -4.79
CA ALA A 389 -1.04 12.70 -4.41
C ALA A 389 -2.33 11.91 -4.17
N LYS A 390 -3.20 12.46 -3.35
CA LYS A 390 -4.63 12.16 -3.37
C LYS A 390 -5.33 13.27 -4.14
N VAL A 391 -6.09 12.90 -5.17
CA VAL A 391 -6.82 13.85 -6.02
C VAL A 391 -8.30 13.70 -5.75
N ILE A 392 -8.91 14.71 -5.13
CA ILE A 392 -10.30 14.65 -4.67
C ILE A 392 -11.14 15.67 -5.43
N ALA A 393 -12.23 15.23 -6.05
CA ALA A 393 -13.17 16.13 -6.72
C ALA A 393 -14.52 16.15 -6.04
N LYS A 394 -15.06 17.36 -5.84
CA LYS A 394 -16.46 17.57 -5.42
C LYS A 394 -17.34 17.90 -6.62
N GLY A 395 -18.43 17.15 -6.77
CA GLY A 395 -19.47 17.36 -7.76
C GLY A 395 -20.83 17.59 -7.12
N GLN A 396 -21.75 18.17 -7.88
CA GLN A 396 -23.17 18.17 -7.51
C GLN A 396 -23.78 16.77 -7.64
N SER A 397 -23.20 15.92 -8.49
CA SER A 397 -23.55 14.52 -8.70
C SER A 397 -22.28 13.70 -8.90
N ARG A 398 -22.40 12.37 -8.78
CA ARG A 398 -21.30 11.43 -9.07
C ARG A 398 -20.68 11.65 -10.44
N LYS A 399 -21.51 11.81 -11.48
CA LYS A 399 -21.09 12.10 -12.85
C LYS A 399 -20.25 13.38 -12.95
N ASP A 400 -20.65 14.43 -12.24
CA ASP A 400 -19.92 15.70 -12.20
C ASP A 400 -18.54 15.52 -11.53
N SER A 401 -18.46 14.77 -10.42
CA SER A 401 -17.19 14.44 -9.75
C SER A 401 -16.24 13.65 -10.68
N ILE A 402 -16.75 12.63 -11.36
CA ILE A 402 -15.97 11.83 -12.33
C ILE A 402 -15.42 12.72 -13.44
N ASN A 403 -16.26 13.56 -14.05
CA ASN A 403 -15.83 14.44 -15.14
C ASN A 403 -14.75 15.43 -14.70
N LYS A 404 -14.87 15.98 -13.48
CA LYS A 404 -13.85 16.87 -12.90
C LYS A 404 -12.53 16.15 -12.66
N LEU A 405 -12.55 14.92 -12.13
CA LEU A 405 -11.34 14.11 -11.99
C LEU A 405 -10.69 13.84 -13.35
N ILE A 406 -11.47 13.44 -14.36
CA ILE A 406 -10.96 13.19 -15.72
C ILE A 406 -10.31 14.44 -16.31
N GLN A 407 -10.95 15.60 -16.19
CA GLN A 407 -10.39 16.86 -16.68
C GLN A 407 -9.09 17.21 -15.95
N PHE A 408 -9.10 17.13 -14.62
CA PHE A 408 -7.95 17.47 -13.80
C PHE A 408 -6.76 16.56 -14.06
N LEU A 409 -6.96 15.23 -14.04
CA LEU A 409 -5.90 14.24 -14.26
C LEU A 409 -5.27 14.35 -15.65
N LYS A 410 -6.02 14.76 -16.69
CA LYS A 410 -5.46 14.97 -18.04
C LYS A 410 -4.50 16.15 -18.12
N GLU A 411 -4.60 17.11 -17.21
CA GLU A 411 -3.77 18.31 -17.20
C GLU A 411 -2.54 18.19 -16.29
N ILE A 412 -2.43 17.12 -15.49
CA ILE A 412 -1.23 16.85 -14.68
C ILE A 412 -0.10 16.37 -15.61
N GLU A 413 1.06 17.01 -15.51
CA GLU A 413 2.29 16.55 -16.18
C GLU A 413 3.28 16.04 -15.13
N ILE A 414 3.77 14.82 -15.31
CA ILE A 414 4.78 14.18 -14.45
C ILE A 414 5.89 13.65 -15.34
N GLU A 415 7.13 14.05 -15.05
CA GLU A 415 8.33 13.55 -15.74
C GLU A 415 9.37 13.05 -14.73
N GLY A 416 10.28 12.18 -15.17
CA GLY A 416 11.33 11.57 -14.33
C GLY A 416 10.94 10.24 -13.68
N ILE A 417 9.64 9.99 -13.51
CA ILE A 417 9.06 8.74 -12.99
C ILE A 417 7.83 8.33 -13.81
N ASN A 418 7.44 7.06 -13.73
CA ASN A 418 6.13 6.60 -14.22
C ASN A 418 5.05 6.83 -13.15
N SER A 419 3.80 6.99 -13.60
CA SER A 419 2.65 7.09 -12.70
C SER A 419 1.46 6.27 -13.18
N ASN A 420 0.54 5.98 -12.26
CA ASN A 420 -0.71 5.28 -12.56
C ASN A 420 -1.80 6.18 -13.18
N ILE A 421 -1.48 7.40 -13.62
CA ILE A 421 -2.48 8.39 -14.05
C ILE A 421 -3.35 7.92 -15.23
N ASN A 422 -2.74 7.25 -16.21
CA ASN A 422 -3.46 6.70 -17.36
C ASN A 422 -4.39 5.56 -16.97
N PHE A 423 -3.98 4.77 -15.98
CA PHE A 423 -4.80 3.72 -15.41
C PHE A 423 -6.03 4.31 -14.70
N LEU A 424 -5.84 5.36 -13.88
CA LEU A 424 -6.94 6.08 -13.23
C LEU A 424 -7.93 6.65 -14.25
N LEU A 425 -7.43 7.30 -15.30
CA LEU A 425 -8.26 7.79 -16.40
C LEU A 425 -9.06 6.67 -17.08
N ALA A 426 -8.43 5.52 -17.34
CA ALA A 426 -9.10 4.38 -17.95
C ALA A 426 -10.23 3.80 -17.08
N VAL A 427 -10.04 3.76 -15.75
CA VAL A 427 -11.08 3.34 -14.80
C VAL A 427 -12.23 4.36 -14.77
N LEU A 428 -11.93 5.65 -14.63
CA LEU A 428 -12.94 6.72 -14.58
C LEU A 428 -13.77 6.82 -15.88
N GLN A 429 -13.17 6.48 -17.02
CA GLN A 429 -13.82 6.50 -18.33
C GLN A 429 -14.54 5.18 -18.68
N ASN A 430 -14.45 4.16 -17.83
CA ASN A 430 -15.12 2.89 -18.07
C ASN A 430 -16.62 2.99 -17.80
N GLU A 431 -17.45 2.51 -18.73
CA GLU A 431 -18.93 2.56 -18.60
C GLU A 431 -19.45 1.84 -17.36
N LYS A 432 -18.93 0.65 -17.04
CA LYS A 432 -19.35 -0.09 -15.84
C LYS A 432 -19.00 0.66 -14.56
N PHE A 433 -17.85 1.33 -14.51
CA PHE A 433 -17.52 2.19 -13.39
C PHE A 433 -18.45 3.41 -13.32
N PHE A 434 -18.71 4.05 -14.47
CA PHE A 434 -19.59 5.22 -14.58
C PHE A 434 -21.03 4.93 -14.14
N ASP A 435 -21.55 3.74 -14.44
CA ASP A 435 -22.90 3.29 -14.06
C ASP A 435 -22.96 2.67 -12.65
N ALA A 436 -21.83 2.67 -11.93
CA ALA A 436 -21.68 2.01 -10.62
C ALA A 436 -22.03 0.51 -10.62
N ASN A 437 -21.67 -0.18 -11.70
CA ASN A 437 -21.76 -1.63 -11.86
C ASN A 437 -20.39 -2.28 -11.68
N TYR A 438 -19.94 -2.35 -10.43
CA TYR A 438 -18.65 -2.91 -10.06
C TYR A 438 -18.70 -3.61 -8.70
N ASN A 439 -17.65 -4.37 -8.42
CA ASN A 439 -17.39 -5.04 -7.15
C ASN A 439 -15.88 -4.98 -6.83
N THR A 440 -15.46 -5.55 -5.71
CA THR A 440 -14.05 -5.57 -5.27
C THR A 440 -13.08 -6.24 -6.25
N LYS A 441 -13.58 -7.03 -7.21
CA LYS A 441 -12.80 -7.68 -8.27
C LYS A 441 -12.81 -6.91 -9.59
N PHE A 442 -13.39 -5.71 -9.64
CA PHE A 442 -13.53 -4.93 -10.87
C PHE A 442 -12.21 -4.70 -11.60
N ILE A 443 -11.16 -4.21 -10.91
CA ILE A 443 -9.86 -3.97 -11.56
C ILE A 443 -9.25 -5.30 -12.04
N GLU A 444 -9.23 -6.32 -11.18
CA GLU A 444 -8.66 -7.64 -11.49
C GLU A 444 -9.31 -8.28 -12.73
N ASN A 445 -10.65 -8.24 -12.81
CA ASN A 445 -11.42 -8.80 -13.92
C ASN A 445 -11.24 -8.03 -15.23
N ASN A 446 -10.71 -6.80 -15.17
CA ASN A 446 -10.56 -5.90 -16.33
C ASN A 446 -9.11 -5.44 -16.54
N LEU A 447 -8.12 -6.13 -15.95
CA LEU A 447 -6.69 -5.73 -16.01
C LEU A 447 -6.19 -5.49 -17.45
N ASN A 448 -6.63 -6.32 -18.40
CA ASN A 448 -6.24 -6.19 -19.80
C ASN A 448 -6.70 -4.86 -20.45
N LEU A 449 -7.80 -4.27 -19.96
CA LEU A 449 -8.29 -2.98 -20.42
C LEU A 449 -7.50 -1.82 -19.81
N PHE A 450 -6.99 -2.00 -18.59
CA PHE A 450 -6.34 -0.94 -17.82
C PHE A 450 -4.82 -0.93 -17.90
N SER A 451 -4.20 -1.99 -18.45
CA SER A 451 -2.73 -2.14 -18.54
C SER A 451 -2.15 -1.76 -19.92
N GLN A 452 -2.99 -1.36 -20.88
CA GLN A 452 -2.54 -1.01 -22.23
C GLN A 452 -1.89 0.38 -22.27
N LYS A 453 -0.68 0.46 -22.82
CA LYS A 453 -0.08 1.74 -23.19
C LYS A 453 -0.90 2.36 -24.32
N LYS A 454 -1.41 3.58 -24.12
CA LYS A 454 -1.60 4.47 -25.28
C LYS A 454 -0.21 4.90 -25.73
N GLU A 455 0.18 4.44 -26.92
CA GLU A 455 1.26 5.06 -27.70
C GLU A 455 0.92 6.54 -27.89
N ASN A 456 1.48 7.40 -27.06
CA ASN A 456 1.55 8.85 -27.30
C ASN A 456 2.64 9.44 -26.40
N THR A 457 3.87 8.99 -26.62
CA THR A 457 5.01 9.86 -26.43
C THR A 457 5.61 10.04 -27.82
N PRO A 458 5.59 11.24 -28.41
CA PRO A 458 6.40 11.47 -29.59
C PRO A 458 7.83 11.21 -29.14
N SER A 459 8.45 10.14 -29.64
CA SER A 459 9.87 9.93 -29.48
C SER A 459 10.54 11.25 -29.86
N PHE A 460 11.43 11.78 -29.01
CA PHE A 460 12.33 12.84 -29.42
C PHE A 460 12.86 12.45 -30.80
N ARG A 461 12.59 13.27 -31.82
CA ARG A 461 13.19 13.09 -33.14
C ARG A 461 14.68 13.25 -32.93
N VAL A 462 15.36 12.13 -32.70
CA VAL A 462 16.80 12.04 -32.74
C VAL A 462 17.17 12.53 -34.13
N ASN A 463 17.78 13.70 -34.20
CA ASN A 463 18.24 14.25 -35.48
C ASN A 463 19.26 13.26 -36.05
N GLU A 464 18.83 12.50 -37.06
CA GLU A 464 19.66 11.49 -37.70
C GLU A 464 20.96 12.08 -38.24
N GLU A 465 20.98 13.36 -38.62
CA GLU A 465 22.19 14.04 -39.08
C GLU A 465 23.17 14.30 -37.94
N ALA A 466 22.69 14.73 -36.77
CA ALA A 466 23.53 14.91 -35.58
C ALA A 466 24.13 13.57 -35.12
N THR A 467 23.34 12.50 -35.20
CA THR A 467 23.75 11.14 -34.85
C THR A 467 24.70 10.54 -35.89
N LYS A 468 24.52 10.85 -37.17
CA LYS A 468 25.44 10.49 -38.26
C LYS A 468 26.77 11.24 -38.12
N LYS A 469 26.76 12.51 -37.73
CA LYS A 469 27.98 13.30 -37.49
C LYS A 469 28.83 12.71 -36.36
N LEU A 470 28.20 12.41 -35.22
CA LEU A 470 28.85 11.75 -34.07
C LEU A 470 29.34 10.33 -34.40
N ARG A 471 28.64 9.60 -35.27
CA ARG A 471 29.09 8.30 -35.78
C ARG A 471 30.26 8.43 -36.75
N GLN A 472 30.26 9.41 -37.65
CA GLN A 472 31.36 9.65 -38.58
C GLN A 472 32.64 10.05 -37.84
N GLU A 473 32.54 10.92 -36.82
CA GLU A 473 33.66 11.29 -35.95
C GLU A 473 34.23 10.10 -35.16
N ARG A 474 33.39 9.11 -34.82
CA ARG A 474 33.83 7.84 -34.22
C ARG A 474 34.46 6.87 -35.23
N ILE A 475 33.96 6.84 -36.46
CA ILE A 475 34.42 5.92 -37.52
C ILE A 475 35.77 6.37 -38.10
N SER A 476 36.09 7.66 -38.11
CA SER A 476 37.41 8.16 -38.51
C SER A 476 38.55 7.76 -37.57
N ASN A 477 38.24 7.30 -36.35
CA ASN A 477 39.24 6.97 -35.31
C ASN A 477 39.49 5.46 -35.12
N THR A 478 38.93 4.59 -35.96
CA THR A 478 39.16 3.13 -35.85
C THR A 478 39.36 2.50 -37.21
N SER A 479 40.55 2.72 -37.77
CA SER A 479 41.06 1.96 -38.91
C SER A 479 41.54 0.58 -38.43
N GLN A 480 40.67 -0.43 -38.42
CA GLN A 480 41.10 -1.82 -38.64
C GLN A 480 40.12 -2.54 -39.54
N THR A 481 40.65 -2.95 -40.67
CA THR A 481 40.01 -3.60 -41.81
C THR A 481 39.60 -5.03 -41.49
N VAL A 482 38.35 -5.39 -41.80
CA VAL A 482 37.99 -6.76 -42.20
C VAL A 482 37.21 -6.69 -43.51
N SER A 483 37.84 -7.22 -44.56
CA SER A 483 37.28 -7.44 -45.89
C SER A 483 36.35 -8.65 -45.89
N GLY A 484 35.14 -8.52 -46.45
CA GLY A 484 34.23 -9.65 -46.65
C GLY A 484 32.87 -9.28 -47.23
N THR A 485 32.82 -9.21 -48.56
CA THR A 485 31.68 -9.32 -49.50
C THR A 485 30.23 -9.37 -48.96
N ASN A 486 29.42 -8.44 -49.47
CA ASN A 486 27.95 -8.44 -49.44
C ASN A 486 27.33 -9.79 -49.83
N LYS A 487 26.55 -10.37 -48.90
CA LYS A 487 25.40 -11.23 -49.22
C LYS A 487 24.24 -10.83 -48.31
N GLU A 488 23.06 -10.70 -48.92
CA GLU A 488 21.79 -10.43 -48.27
C GLU A 488 21.57 -11.40 -47.09
N ASN A 489 21.42 -10.87 -45.87
CA ASN A 489 21.03 -11.68 -44.72
C ASN A 489 19.56 -11.44 -44.37
N LYS A 490 18.71 -12.41 -44.75
CA LYS A 490 17.47 -12.70 -44.02
C LYS A 490 17.84 -12.93 -42.55
N PHE A 491 17.30 -12.12 -41.63
CA PHE A 491 17.43 -12.41 -40.20
C PHE A 491 16.56 -13.63 -39.88
N SER A 492 17.17 -14.82 -39.91
CA SER A 492 16.63 -15.98 -39.19
C SER A 492 16.87 -15.75 -37.70
N VAL A 493 15.80 -15.60 -36.91
CA VAL A 493 15.90 -15.71 -35.46
C VAL A 493 16.36 -17.14 -35.17
N LYS A 494 17.59 -17.30 -34.69
CA LYS A 494 18.08 -18.60 -34.26
C LYS A 494 17.22 -19.03 -33.07
N ASN A 495 16.51 -20.14 -33.21
CA ASN A 495 15.85 -20.77 -32.09
C ASN A 495 16.94 -21.19 -31.09
N ILE A 496 17.02 -20.53 -29.93
CA ILE A 496 18.02 -20.86 -28.91
C ILE A 496 17.38 -21.93 -28.02
N PRO A 497 17.82 -23.19 -28.08
CA PRO A 497 17.30 -24.21 -27.18
C PRO A 497 17.57 -23.82 -25.73
N GLY A 498 16.54 -23.95 -24.89
CA GLY A 498 16.67 -23.79 -23.44
C GLY A 498 17.54 -24.91 -22.89
N LYS A 499 18.56 -24.55 -22.11
CA LYS A 499 19.47 -25.50 -21.47
C LYS A 499 19.93 -24.99 -20.11
N ILE A 500 20.14 -25.94 -19.21
CA ILE A 500 20.96 -25.75 -18.02
C ILE A 500 22.42 -25.70 -18.48
N TYR A 501 23.21 -24.78 -17.94
CA TYR A 501 24.62 -24.66 -18.28
C TYR A 501 25.43 -25.65 -17.43
N GLU A 502 26.33 -26.42 -18.05
CA GLU A 502 27.26 -27.30 -17.34
C GLU A 502 28.16 -26.54 -16.34
N GLN A 503 28.41 -25.26 -16.61
CA GLN A 503 29.12 -24.34 -15.72
C GLN A 503 28.38 -23.00 -15.70
N PRO A 504 28.11 -22.42 -14.52
CA PRO A 504 27.48 -21.11 -14.40
C PRO A 504 28.30 -20.03 -15.11
N LYS A 505 27.62 -19.08 -15.74
CA LYS A 505 28.26 -17.89 -16.32
C LYS A 505 28.29 -16.79 -15.28
N PHE A 506 29.45 -16.17 -15.13
CA PHE A 506 29.66 -15.04 -14.23
C PHE A 506 29.91 -13.80 -15.06
N LEU A 507 28.99 -12.85 -15.01
CA LEU A 507 28.98 -11.65 -15.84
C LEU A 507 29.09 -10.41 -14.94
N PRO A 508 30.00 -9.47 -15.22
CA PRO A 508 30.05 -8.21 -14.51
C PRO A 508 28.85 -7.34 -14.90
N GLY A 509 28.12 -6.84 -13.91
CA GLY A 509 27.09 -5.82 -14.10
C GLY A 509 27.63 -4.46 -13.66
N GLY A 510 28.46 -3.81 -14.46
CA GLY A 510 29.22 -2.65 -13.98
C GLY A 510 30.20 -3.03 -12.86
N ASP A 511 30.52 -2.09 -11.97
CA ASP A 511 31.57 -2.30 -10.97
C ASP A 511 31.08 -3.02 -9.70
N LYS A 512 29.82 -2.82 -9.30
CA LYS A 512 29.29 -3.29 -8.01
C LYS A 512 28.43 -4.55 -8.06
N TYR A 513 28.28 -5.16 -9.24
CA TYR A 513 27.36 -6.29 -9.42
C TYR A 513 28.01 -7.46 -10.16
N MET A 514 27.66 -8.67 -9.73
CA MET A 514 27.96 -9.91 -10.44
C MET A 514 26.65 -10.64 -10.71
N LEU A 515 26.36 -10.87 -11.99
CA LEU A 515 25.27 -11.75 -12.41
C LEU A 515 25.83 -13.17 -12.60
N ILE A 516 25.21 -14.13 -11.93
CA ILE A 516 25.47 -15.56 -12.09
C ILE A 516 24.30 -16.16 -12.86
N GLU A 517 24.52 -16.70 -14.05
CA GLU A 517 23.50 -17.41 -14.82
C GLU A 517 23.76 -18.92 -14.77
N PHE A 518 22.75 -19.70 -14.36
CA PHE A 518 22.82 -21.15 -14.30
C PHE A 518 22.24 -21.82 -15.55
N GLY A 519 21.37 -21.11 -16.28
CA GLY A 519 20.78 -21.59 -17.53
C GLY A 519 19.93 -20.52 -18.20
N ASN A 520 19.36 -20.84 -19.37
CA ASN A 520 18.43 -19.98 -20.10
C ASN A 520 17.03 -20.61 -20.24
N VAL A 521 16.68 -21.52 -19.32
CA VAL A 521 15.39 -22.21 -19.23
C VAL A 521 14.82 -21.99 -17.84
N MET A 522 13.48 -21.96 -17.72
CA MET A 522 12.83 -21.97 -16.41
C MET A 522 12.77 -23.40 -15.90
N ASP A 523 13.57 -23.68 -14.89
CA ASP A 523 13.70 -25.01 -14.28
C ASP A 523 13.75 -24.88 -12.75
N LEU A 524 13.08 -25.79 -12.05
CA LEU A 524 12.97 -25.77 -10.58
C LEU A 524 14.33 -26.00 -9.91
N GLU A 525 15.17 -26.85 -10.50
CA GLU A 525 16.52 -27.16 -10.04
C GLU A 525 17.40 -25.90 -10.02
N LEU A 526 17.30 -25.10 -11.08
CA LEU A 526 18.04 -23.84 -11.18
C LEU A 526 17.57 -22.81 -10.14
N ASN A 527 16.26 -22.79 -9.84
CA ASN A 527 15.71 -21.91 -8.83
C ASN A 527 16.22 -22.31 -7.44
N PHE A 528 16.15 -23.60 -7.10
CA PHE A 528 16.71 -24.10 -5.84
C PHE A 528 18.21 -23.83 -5.74
N THR A 529 18.97 -24.01 -6.82
CA THR A 529 20.40 -23.67 -6.87
C THR A 529 20.64 -22.19 -6.55
N ALA A 530 19.88 -21.28 -7.16
CA ALA A 530 19.99 -19.84 -6.90
C ALA A 530 19.64 -19.47 -5.44
N GLN A 531 18.57 -20.05 -4.88
CA GLN A 531 18.15 -19.83 -3.50
C GLN A 531 19.16 -20.39 -2.48
N ASN A 532 19.64 -21.61 -2.72
CA ASN A 532 20.62 -22.28 -1.86
C ASN A 532 21.95 -21.54 -1.88
N LEU A 533 22.37 -21.03 -3.04
CA LEU A 533 23.56 -20.19 -3.13
C LEU A 533 23.41 -18.88 -2.36
N ALA A 534 22.26 -18.20 -2.47
CA ALA A 534 21.99 -16.99 -1.70
C ALA A 534 22.08 -17.25 -0.18
N GLN A 535 21.54 -18.39 0.28
CA GLN A 535 21.64 -18.80 1.68
C GLN A 535 23.08 -19.17 2.08
N ALA A 536 23.82 -19.86 1.22
CA ALA A 536 25.22 -20.23 1.47
C ALA A 536 26.12 -19.00 1.60
N ILE A 537 25.92 -17.98 0.74
CA ILE A 537 26.64 -16.70 0.82
C ILE A 537 26.38 -16.01 2.16
N LYS A 538 25.12 -16.00 2.61
CA LYS A 538 24.73 -15.42 3.90
C LYS A 538 25.33 -16.18 5.08
N ASN A 539 25.30 -17.51 5.04
CA ASN A 539 25.82 -18.37 6.11
C ASN A 539 27.35 -18.26 6.24
N ASN A 540 28.06 -18.21 5.11
CA ASN A 540 29.51 -18.07 5.07
C ASN A 540 29.99 -16.63 5.26
N LYS A 541 29.09 -15.64 5.34
CA LYS A 541 29.40 -14.22 5.48
C LYS A 541 30.48 -13.77 4.48
N VAL A 542 30.25 -14.10 3.21
CA VAL A 542 31.17 -13.80 2.10
C VAL A 542 31.58 -12.34 2.14
N LYS A 543 32.88 -12.10 2.19
CA LYS A 543 33.44 -10.76 2.41
C LYS A 543 33.10 -9.84 1.24
N GLY A 544 32.71 -8.60 1.54
CA GLY A 544 32.35 -7.60 0.55
C GLY A 544 30.99 -7.79 -0.10
N VAL A 545 30.29 -8.91 0.09
CA VAL A 545 28.92 -9.10 -0.40
C VAL A 545 27.93 -8.59 0.64
N TYR A 546 27.11 -7.60 0.24
CA TYR A 546 26.13 -6.99 1.14
C TYR A 546 24.67 -7.34 0.78
N GLU A 547 24.42 -7.86 -0.43
CA GLU A 547 23.09 -8.26 -0.87
C GLU A 547 23.15 -9.33 -1.98
N THR A 548 22.18 -10.24 -1.96
CA THR A 548 21.95 -11.24 -3.02
C THR A 548 20.48 -11.22 -3.42
N ALA A 549 20.23 -11.34 -4.72
CA ALA A 549 18.88 -11.39 -5.30
C ALA A 549 18.77 -12.63 -6.21
N PRO A 550 18.36 -13.79 -5.67
CA PRO A 550 18.13 -14.99 -6.47
C PRO A 550 16.90 -14.81 -7.38
N CYS A 551 17.05 -15.22 -8.63
CA CYS A 551 16.01 -15.28 -9.66
C CYS A 551 15.85 -16.72 -10.14
N PHE A 552 14.96 -16.98 -11.10
CA PHE A 552 14.56 -18.35 -11.46
C PHE A 552 15.70 -19.21 -12.05
N ALA A 553 16.58 -18.63 -12.86
CA ALA A 553 17.70 -19.34 -13.50
C ALA A 553 19.04 -18.60 -13.34
N SER A 554 19.07 -17.60 -12.45
CA SER A 554 20.20 -16.71 -12.26
C SER A 554 20.18 -16.10 -10.86
N MET A 555 21.27 -15.47 -10.44
CA MET A 555 21.36 -14.73 -9.19
C MET A 555 22.18 -13.46 -9.39
N LEU A 556 21.69 -12.34 -8.87
CA LEU A 556 22.46 -11.09 -8.83
C LEU A 556 23.13 -10.96 -7.45
N VAL A 557 24.42 -10.64 -7.44
CA VAL A 557 25.23 -10.45 -6.23
C VAL A 557 25.72 -9.01 -6.20
N HIS A 558 25.40 -8.31 -5.13
CA HIS A 558 25.84 -6.94 -4.90
C HIS A 558 27.03 -6.98 -3.95
N TYR A 559 28.14 -6.38 -4.37
CA TYR A 559 29.38 -6.44 -3.61
C TYR A 559 30.15 -5.11 -3.66
N GLU A 560 30.98 -4.87 -2.65
CA GLU A 560 31.87 -3.72 -2.59
C GLU A 560 33.23 -4.03 -3.24
N PRO A 561 33.58 -3.41 -4.38
CA PRO A 561 34.81 -3.72 -5.12
C PRO A 561 36.10 -3.31 -4.41
N GLU A 562 35.97 -2.50 -3.36
CA GLU A 562 37.05 -2.14 -2.45
C GLU A 562 37.38 -3.27 -1.47
N GLU A 563 36.41 -4.11 -1.12
CA GLU A 563 36.59 -5.20 -0.16
C GLU A 563 36.92 -6.55 -0.83
N ILE A 564 36.37 -6.81 -2.02
CA ILE A 564 36.63 -8.01 -2.81
C ILE A 564 36.62 -7.69 -4.31
N LYS A 565 37.63 -8.17 -5.06
CA LYS A 565 37.68 -7.96 -6.52
C LYS A 565 36.79 -8.99 -7.22
N PHE A 566 36.23 -8.61 -8.37
CA PHE A 566 35.35 -9.47 -9.17
C PHE A 566 35.90 -10.89 -9.41
N LYS A 567 37.21 -11.00 -9.69
CA LYS A 567 37.87 -12.29 -9.94
C LYS A 567 37.89 -13.18 -8.69
N ASP A 568 38.11 -12.59 -7.52
CA ASP A 568 38.18 -13.30 -6.24
C ASP A 568 36.77 -13.71 -5.79
N LEU A 569 35.81 -12.78 -5.91
CA LEU A 569 34.39 -13.08 -5.68
C LEU A 569 33.91 -14.21 -6.59
N LYS A 570 34.30 -14.20 -7.87
CA LYS A 570 33.92 -15.26 -8.82
C LYS A 570 34.43 -16.63 -8.38
N ASN A 571 35.66 -16.70 -7.89
CA ASN A 571 36.24 -17.96 -7.41
C ASN A 571 35.53 -18.45 -6.14
N GLU A 572 35.18 -17.53 -5.23
CA GLU A 572 34.43 -17.84 -4.01
C GLU A 572 33.02 -18.34 -4.34
N MET A 573 32.30 -17.68 -5.26
CA MET A 573 30.99 -18.13 -5.73
C MET A 573 31.08 -19.50 -6.39
N LYS A 574 32.12 -19.76 -7.19
CA LYS A 574 32.33 -21.06 -7.80
C LYS A 574 32.53 -22.15 -6.74
N SER A 575 33.37 -21.90 -5.73
CA SER A 575 33.59 -22.83 -4.63
C SER A 575 32.32 -23.11 -3.84
N LEU A 576 31.48 -22.09 -3.60
CA LEU A 576 30.20 -22.27 -2.91
C LEU A 576 29.24 -23.11 -3.75
N ILE A 577 29.13 -22.83 -5.06
CA ILE A 577 28.28 -23.61 -5.97
C ILE A 577 28.73 -25.07 -6.00
N ASP A 578 30.03 -25.33 -6.13
CA ASP A 578 30.57 -26.69 -6.13
C ASP A 578 30.30 -27.44 -4.79
N SER A 579 30.16 -26.70 -3.68
CA SER A 579 29.86 -27.26 -2.35
C SER A 579 28.38 -27.56 -2.09
N LEU A 580 27.47 -27.03 -2.92
CA LEU A 580 26.03 -27.26 -2.75
C LEU A 580 25.59 -28.68 -3.18
N GLY A 581 26.43 -29.40 -3.93
CA GLY A 581 26.12 -30.74 -4.46
C GLY A 581 25.08 -30.75 -5.58
N PRO A 582 24.82 -31.91 -6.21
CA PRO A 582 23.70 -32.07 -7.13
C PRO A 582 22.37 -31.99 -6.37
N THR A 583 21.39 -31.35 -6.99
CA THR A 583 20.10 -30.97 -6.41
C THR A 583 19.12 -32.14 -6.26
N ASP A 584 19.54 -33.36 -6.59
CA ASP A 584 18.71 -34.57 -6.64
C ASP A 584 18.26 -35.11 -5.25
N ASP A 585 18.76 -34.54 -4.15
CA ASP A 585 18.44 -34.96 -2.77
C ASP A 585 17.53 -33.98 -1.98
N ILE A 586 16.70 -33.16 -2.65
CA ILE A 586 15.70 -32.27 -2.02
C ILE A 586 14.26 -32.72 -2.28
#